data_AF-A0A849IDZ7-F1
#
_entry.id   AF-A0A849IDZ7-F1
#
_cell.length_a   1.000
_cell.length_b   1.000
_cell.length_c   1.000
_cell.angle_alpha   90.00
_cell.angle_beta   90.00
_cell.angle_gamma   90.00
#
_symmetry.space_group_name_H-M   'P 1'
#
loop_
_entity.id
_entity.type
_entity.pdbx_description
1 polymer ?
#
loop_
_entity_poly.entity_id
_entity_poly.type
_entity_poly.pdbx_seq_one_letter_code
_entity_poly.pdbx_strand_id
1 'polypeptide(L)'
;GMDRSLWILDTIVTMAPLLGLLGTILGMFNAFQILGDPGNAPTKVTGGVAEALLATASGLFIAILGLFAFNALNNRVRVIMHQLDTLKVMLVNRMYPHYAAEPVKAGLKSRAA
;
A
#
# COMPACT_ATOMS: atom_id res chain seq x y z
N GLY A 1 5.28 16.78 -1.51
CA GLY A 1 6.20 16.05 -2.43
C GLY A 1 6.23 14.57 -2.09
N MET A 2 6.63 14.25 -0.85
CA MET A 2 6.72 12.88 -0.33
C MET A 2 5.40 12.09 -0.37
N ASP A 3 4.26 12.75 -0.11
CA ASP A 3 2.93 12.11 -0.15
C ASP A 3 2.56 11.65 -1.57
N ARG A 4 3.00 12.39 -2.60
CA ARG A 4 2.78 12.04 -4.01
C ARG A 4 3.55 10.78 -4.39
N SER A 5 4.79 10.63 -3.90
CA SER A 5 5.61 9.44 -4.18
C SER A 5 5.10 8.20 -3.45
N LEU A 6 4.59 8.36 -2.22
CA LEU A 6 4.00 7.26 -1.46
C LEU A 6 2.70 6.75 -2.09
N TRP A 7 1.84 7.65 -2.56
CA TRP A 7 0.60 7.26 -3.24
C TRP A 7 0.84 6.46 -4.52
N ILE A 8 1.82 6.85 -5.33
CA ILE A 8 2.21 6.11 -6.54
C ILE A 8 2.71 4.71 -6.17
N LEU A 9 3.56 4.62 -5.15
CA LEU A 9 4.11 3.33 -4.70
C LEU A 9 3.02 2.39 -4.16
N ASP A 10 2.09 2.91 -3.36
CA ASP A 10 0.91 2.17 -2.87
C ASP A 10 0.06 1.62 -4.02
N THR A 11 -0.17 2.45 -5.04
CA THR A 11 -0.90 2.06 -6.26
C THR A 11 -0.18 0.92 -6.98
N ILE A 12 1.15 1.01 -7.15
CA ILE A 12 1.95 -0.04 -7.81
C ILE A 12 1.89 -1.35 -7.03
N VAL A 13 2.06 -1.31 -5.70
CA VAL A 13 2.01 -2.50 -4.83
C VAL A 13 0.65 -3.20 -4.95
N THR A 14 -0.42 -2.44 -5.05
CA THR A 14 -1.78 -2.97 -5.17
C THR A 14 -2.09 -3.48 -6.57
N MET A 15 -1.61 -2.79 -7.61
CA MET A 15 -1.91 -3.13 -9.01
C MET A 15 -1.03 -4.25 -9.57
N ALA A 16 0.22 -4.39 -9.11
CA ALA A 16 1.16 -5.38 -9.66
C ALA A 16 0.64 -6.85 -9.60
N PRO A 17 0.03 -7.33 -8.50
CA PRO A 17 -0.55 -8.68 -8.46
C PRO A 17 -1.74 -8.83 -9.42
N LEU A 18 -2.58 -7.79 -9.53
CA LEU A 18 -3.75 -7.78 -10.41
C LEU A 18 -3.32 -7.87 -11.88
N LEU A 19 -2.24 -7.17 -12.26
CA LEU A 19 -1.65 -7.28 -13.59
C LEU A 19 -1.03 -8.66 -13.85
N GLY A 20 -0.40 -9.29 -12.85
CA GLY A 20 0.09 -10.66 -12.97
C GLY A 20 -1.03 -11.69 -13.17
N LEU A 21 -2.17 -11.49 -12.50
CA LEU A 21 -3.38 -12.29 -12.70
C LEU A 21 -4.05 -11.99 -14.05
N LEU A 22 -4.01 -10.76 -14.54
CA LEU A 22 -4.44 -10.46 -15.91
C LEU A 22 -3.58 -11.23 -16.93
N GLY A 23 -2.26 -11.30 -16.69
CA GLY A 23 -1.33 -12.06 -17.51
C GLY A 23 -1.66 -13.56 -17.58
N THR A 24 -2.10 -14.18 -16.48
CA THR A 24 -2.54 -15.58 -16.53
C THR A 24 -3.79 -15.76 -17.38
N ILE A 25 -4.77 -14.85 -17.27
CA ILE A 25 -6.00 -14.92 -18.07
C ILE A 25 -5.65 -14.87 -19.56
N LEU A 26 -4.77 -13.95 -19.96
CA LEU A 26 -4.33 -13.83 -21.35
C LEU A 26 -3.52 -15.05 -21.83
N GLY A 27 -2.61 -15.56 -21.00
CA GLY A 27 -1.81 -16.75 -21.35
C GLY A 27 -2.66 -18.01 -21.49
N MET A 28 -3.63 -18.22 -20.58
CA MET A 28 -4.57 -19.33 -20.65
C MET A 28 -5.51 -19.22 -21.85
N PHE A 29 -5.96 -18.01 -22.18
CA PHE A 29 -6.77 -17.75 -23.37
C PHE A 29 -6.03 -18.19 -24.65
N ASN A 30 -4.75 -17.82 -24.79
CA ASN A 30 -3.92 -18.23 -25.92
C ASN A 30 -3.67 -19.75 -25.94
N ALA A 31 -3.43 -20.37 -24.77
CA ALA A 31 -3.23 -21.81 -24.65
C ALA A 31 -4.46 -22.61 -25.14
N PHE A 32 -5.67 -22.14 -24.83
CA PHE A 32 -6.91 -22.78 -25.28
C PHE A 32 -7.19 -22.59 -26.78
N GLN A 33 -6.80 -21.46 -27.37
CA GLN A 33 -6.90 -21.28 -28.83
C GLN A 33 -6.05 -22.31 -29.59
N ILE A 34 -4.84 -22.58 -29.10
CA ILE A 34 -3.94 -23.58 -29.68
C ILE A 34 -4.53 -24.99 -29.57
N LEU A 35 -5.20 -25.30 -28.46
CA LEU A 35 -5.85 -26.59 -28.23
C LEU A 35 -7.07 -26.82 -29.13
N GLY A 36 -7.79 -25.77 -29.51
CA GLY A 36 -8.97 -25.84 -30.36
C GLY A 36 -8.70 -26.14 -31.84
N ASP A 37 -7.43 -26.09 -32.27
CA ASP A 37 -7.02 -26.32 -33.66
C ASP A 37 -6.63 -27.81 -33.88
N PRO A 38 -7.38 -28.56 -34.71
CA PRO A 38 -7.16 -29.98 -34.94
C PRO A 38 -5.83 -30.21 -35.68
N GLY A 39 -4.76 -30.45 -34.91
CA GLY A 39 -3.41 -30.69 -35.42
C GLY A 39 -2.29 -30.23 -34.48
N ASN A 40 -2.59 -29.45 -33.44
CA ASN A 40 -1.58 -29.00 -32.49
C ASN A 40 -1.21 -30.07 -31.47
N ALA A 41 0.11 -30.17 -31.19
CA ALA A 41 0.63 -31.06 -30.16
C ALA A 41 0.23 -30.56 -28.75
N PRO A 42 -0.21 -31.44 -27.83
CA PRO A 42 -0.55 -31.07 -26.46
C PRO A 42 0.57 -30.34 -25.70
N THR A 43 1.83 -30.59 -26.09
CA THR A 43 3.02 -29.89 -25.56
C THR A 43 2.98 -28.38 -25.76
N LYS A 44 2.36 -27.87 -26.83
CA LYS A 44 2.24 -26.41 -27.02
C LYS A 44 1.35 -25.74 -25.97
N VAL A 45 0.31 -26.43 -25.53
CA VAL A 45 -0.60 -25.94 -24.48
C VAL A 45 0.14 -25.82 -23.15
N THR A 46 0.98 -26.82 -22.82
CA THR A 46 1.78 -26.78 -21.57
C THR A 46 2.75 -25.60 -21.52
N GLY A 47 3.24 -25.13 -22.68
CA GLY A 47 4.03 -23.89 -22.77
C GLY A 47 3.23 -22.65 -22.42
N GLY A 48 2.03 -22.48 -22.99
CA GLY A 48 1.17 -21.33 -22.69
C GLY A 48 0.71 -21.27 -21.21
N VAL A 49 0.51 -22.44 -20.58
CA VAL A 49 0.23 -22.51 -19.14
C VAL A 49 1.46 -22.09 -18.31
N ALA A 50 2.66 -22.48 -18.70
CA ALA A 50 3.88 -22.07 -18.01
C ALA A 50 4.13 -20.56 -18.10
N GLU A 51 3.90 -19.96 -19.27
CA GLU A 51 3.98 -18.50 -19.45
C GLU A 51 2.95 -17.75 -18.60
N ALA A 52 1.71 -18.26 -18.54
CA ALA A 52 0.68 -17.72 -17.67
C ALA A 52 1.15 -17.69 -16.21
N LEU A 53 1.67 -18.82 -15.70
CA LEU A 53 2.15 -18.90 -14.31
C LEU A 53 3.32 -17.95 -14.03
N LEU A 54 4.24 -17.78 -14.99
CA LEU A 54 5.35 -16.83 -14.87
C LEU A 54 4.85 -15.38 -14.77
N ALA A 55 3.79 -15.02 -15.49
CA ALA A 55 3.18 -13.69 -15.41
C ALA A 55 2.67 -13.39 -13.99
N THR A 56 1.99 -14.34 -13.34
CA THR A 56 1.55 -14.18 -11.93
C THR A 56 2.72 -14.09 -10.97
N ALA A 57 3.71 -14.97 -11.12
CA ALA A 57 4.89 -14.96 -10.27
C ALA A 57 5.62 -13.60 -10.34
N SER A 58 5.74 -13.02 -11.54
CA SER A 58 6.37 -11.71 -11.72
C SER A 58 5.56 -10.56 -11.08
N GLY A 59 4.24 -10.54 -11.23
CA GLY A 59 3.37 -9.53 -10.61
C GLY A 59 3.42 -9.58 -9.08
N LEU A 60 3.41 -10.79 -8.51
CA LEU A 60 3.55 -10.98 -7.07
C LEU A 60 4.95 -10.57 -6.57
N PHE A 61 6.00 -10.93 -7.30
CA PHE A 61 7.37 -10.56 -6.96
C PHE A 61 7.56 -9.04 -6.88
N ILE A 62 7.07 -8.31 -7.87
CA ILE A 62 7.12 -6.83 -7.89
C ILE A 62 6.34 -6.26 -6.70
N ALA A 63 5.16 -6.80 -6.40
CA ALA A 63 4.34 -6.34 -5.29
C ALA A 63 5.01 -6.54 -3.92
N ILE A 64 5.66 -7.69 -3.71
CA ILE A 64 6.39 -8.00 -2.47
C ILE A 64 7.54 -7.02 -2.26
N LEU A 65 8.35 -6.78 -3.29
CA LEU A 65 9.46 -5.83 -3.21
C LEU A 65 8.96 -4.40 -2.96
N GLY A 66 7.90 -4.01 -3.66
CA GLY A 66 7.27 -2.69 -3.48
C GLY A 66 6.71 -2.51 -2.08
N LEU A 67 6.07 -3.54 -1.50
CA LEU A 67 5.48 -3.49 -0.16
C LEU A 67 6.56 -3.28 0.92
N PHE A 68 7.72 -3.93 0.77
CA PHE A 68 8.85 -3.70 1.66
C PHE A 68 9.32 -2.24 1.63
N ALA A 69 9.50 -1.69 0.42
CA ALA A 69 9.88 -0.28 0.24
C ALA A 69 8.81 0.67 0.79
N PHE A 70 7.53 0.40 0.51
CA PHE A 70 6.41 1.21 0.98
C PHE A 70 6.38 1.28 2.51
N ASN A 71 6.45 0.14 3.19
CA ASN A 71 6.46 0.07 4.65
C ASN A 71 7.65 0.83 5.25
N ALA A 72 8.84 0.71 4.66
CA ALA A 72 10.03 1.42 5.13
C ALA A 72 9.89 2.94 5.01
N LEU A 73 9.40 3.46 3.88
CA LEU A 73 9.20 4.90 3.68
C LEU A 73 8.06 5.43 4.55
N ASN A 74 6.95 4.69 4.64
CA ASN A 74 5.79 5.10 5.41
C ASN A 74 6.11 5.18 6.92
N ASN A 75 6.96 4.26 7.42
CA ASN A 75 7.48 4.35 8.79
C ASN A 75 8.33 5.62 9.02
N ARG A 76 9.19 5.98 8.06
CA ARG A 76 9.98 7.23 8.16
C ARG A 76 9.10 8.47 8.20
N VAL A 77 8.08 8.53 7.34
CA VAL A 77 7.12 9.65 7.35
C VAL A 77 6.38 9.73 8.68
N ARG A 78 5.93 8.60 9.23
CA ARG A 78 5.27 8.56 10.55
C ARG A 78 6.15 9.12 11.67
N VAL A 79 7.43 8.76 11.70
CA VAL A 79 8.37 9.28 12.72
C VAL A 79 8.55 10.79 12.59
N ILE A 80 8.72 11.29 11.37
CA ILE A 80 8.87 12.73 11.11
C ILE A 80 7.61 13.49 11.53
N MET A 81 6.42 12.98 11.18
CA MET A 81 5.15 13.60 11.58
C MET A 81 5.00 13.65 13.11
N HIS A 82 5.36 12.58 13.81
CA HIS A 82 5.33 12.56 15.28
C HIS A 82 6.26 13.61 15.90
N GLN A 83 7.46 13.80 15.32
CA GLN A 83 8.38 14.84 15.77
C GLN A 83 7.80 16.24 15.54
N LEU A 84 7.18 16.48 14.38
CA LEU A 84 6.52 17.75 14.07
C LEU A 84 5.35 18.04 15.01
N ASP A 85 4.52 17.05 15.34
CA ASP A 85 3.42 17.21 16.29
C ASP A 85 3.94 17.54 17.70
N THR A 86 5.02 16.89 18.13
CA THR A 86 5.65 17.18 19.42
C THR A 86 6.19 18.61 19.45
N LEU A 87 6.90 19.03 18.40
CA LEU A 87 7.41 20.40 18.25
C LEU A 87 6.26 21.43 18.25
N LYS A 88 5.18 21.14 17.52
CA LYS A 88 3.98 21.98 17.47
C LYS A 88 3.39 22.16 18.87
N VAL A 89 3.22 21.09 19.63
CA VAL A 89 2.70 21.17 21.02
C VAL A 89 3.63 22.00 21.90
N MET A 90 4.95 21.79 21.82
CA MET A 90 5.91 22.58 22.60
C MET A 90 5.88 24.07 22.23
N LEU A 91 5.79 24.41 20.94
CA LEU A 91 5.71 25.80 20.48
C LEU A 91 4.40 26.46 20.94
N VAL A 92 3.27 25.77 20.82
CA VAL A 92 1.97 26.29 21.29
C VAL A 92 2.00 26.50 22.80
N ASN A 93 2.50 25.53 23.57
CA ASN A 93 2.63 25.63 25.02
C ASN A 93 3.56 26.80 25.42
N ARG A 94 4.59 27.08 24.62
CA ARG A 94 5.50 28.21 24.85
C ARG A 94 4.89 29.57 24.50
N MET A 95 4.10 29.66 23.43
CA MET A 95 3.48 30.92 22.96
C MET A 95 2.22 31.29 23.76
N TYR A 96 1.45 30.30 24.19
CA TYR A 96 0.21 30.48 24.96
C TYR A 96 0.25 29.71 26.29
N PRO A 97 1.17 30.04 27.22
CA PRO A 97 1.29 29.35 28.49
C PRO A 97 0.01 29.47 29.36
N HIS A 98 -0.85 30.46 29.09
CA HIS A 98 -2.06 30.74 29.87
C HIS A 98 -3.28 29.86 29.54
N TYR A 99 -3.24 29.00 28.53
CA TYR A 99 -4.35 28.07 28.25
C TYR A 99 -4.28 26.78 29.11
N ALA A 100 -3.12 26.46 29.69
CA ALA A 100 -2.93 25.29 30.55
C ALA A 100 -3.26 25.53 32.04
N ALA A 101 -3.57 26.77 32.42
CA ALA A 101 -3.73 27.18 33.82
C ALA A 101 -5.19 27.30 34.29
N GLU A 102 -6.21 27.07 33.44
CA GLU A 102 -7.56 26.89 33.95
C GLU A 102 -7.81 25.43 34.31
N PRO A 103 -7.99 25.10 35.61
CA PRO A 103 -8.40 23.76 35.97
C PRO A 103 -9.83 23.55 35.44
N VAL A 104 -10.02 22.48 34.67
CA VAL A 104 -11.31 21.84 34.30
C VAL A 104 -12.18 21.46 35.53
N LYS A 105 -11.83 21.93 36.74
CA LYS A 105 -12.52 21.67 38.01
C LYS A 105 -13.53 22.75 38.41
N ALA A 106 -13.72 23.82 37.63
CA ALA A 106 -14.76 24.82 37.92
C ALA A 106 -16.20 24.29 37.66
N GLY A 107 -16.38 23.29 36.79
CA GLY A 107 -17.69 22.74 36.45
C GLY A 107 -18.24 21.65 37.39
N LEU A 108 -17.43 21.10 38.29
CA LEU A 108 -17.83 19.98 39.17
C LEU A 108 -18.20 20.41 40.60
N LYS A 109 -17.90 21.65 41.00
CA LYS A 109 -18.26 22.16 42.35
C LYS A 109 -19.62 22.86 42.43
N SER A 110 -20.28 23.11 41.30
CA SER A 110 -21.60 23.77 41.26
C SER A 110 -22.80 22.82 41.34
N ARG A 111 -22.59 21.49 41.37
CA ARG A 111 -23.69 20.49 41.49
C ARG A 111 -23.76 19.81 42.86
N ALA A 112 -22.98 20.28 43.82
CA ALA A 112 -22.92 19.73 45.18
C ALA A 112 -23.21 20.79 46.27
N ALA A 113 -23.83 21.91 45.91
CA ALA A 113 -24.32 22.93 46.83
C ALA A 113 -25.82 23.14 46.61
#